data_AF-I5B4W3-F1
#
_entry.id   AF-I5B4W3-F1
#
_cell.length_a   1.000
_cell.length_b   1.000
_cell.length_c   1.000
_cell.angle_alpha   90.00
_cell.angle_beta   90.00
_cell.angle_gamma   90.00
#
_symmetry.space_group_name_H-M   'P 1'
#
loop_
_entity.id
_entity.type
_entity.pdbx_description
1 polymer ?
#
loop_
_entity_poly.entity_id
_entity_poly.type
_entity_poly.pdbx_seq_one_letter_code
_entity_poly.pdbx_strand_id
1 'polypeptide(L)'
;MTIWQCTMCFTTMDQEEVPGQCSSCGADNRVILDKETVPETLEAVRDRARKNLKGFCAAYPACDGNFDKICQKEAYGKPIGFGGAGAGFSFRGNVAALEALCLKLRVVGEHTEPETSCTFLGTKLDFPVMGASTAGAERYGNAISEEDFCRATIRGCNDAGTMAWRGDTFFYTPEDNPALRAIKREGLPAVPIFKPRAQDVLKRLIRMAEELGCPAVGVDLDGCGSTIMARHNQPVFRKSVKDIKELVQASSLPFIAKGIMTVEDAVSCADAGVRVVSVSNHGGRVLDATPGTAEVLPDIARQLKGQVIITADGGVRTGYDVLKMLALGADFVLLGRDIIRAAVGAGSLGVRIHMEHIQKILKKAMFMTGVTTVSDIDSSILC
;
A
#
# COMPACT_ATOMS: atom_id res chain seq x y z
N MET A 1 -4.20 -11.15 37.85
CA MET A 1 -4.79 -10.22 36.86
C MET A 1 -3.96 -10.32 35.60
N THR A 2 -4.58 -10.21 34.43
CA THR A 2 -3.89 -10.31 33.14
C THR A 2 -3.46 -8.92 32.69
N ILE A 3 -2.23 -8.77 32.24
CA ILE A 3 -1.77 -7.50 31.67
C ILE A 3 -2.08 -7.51 30.18
N TRP A 4 -2.97 -6.64 29.75
CA TRP A 4 -3.33 -6.45 28.36
C TRP A 4 -2.51 -5.31 27.74
N GLN A 5 -2.15 -5.42 26.47
CA GLN A 5 -1.44 -4.38 25.72
C GLN A 5 -2.18 -4.07 24.42
N CYS A 6 -2.46 -2.79 24.21
CA CYS A 6 -2.98 -2.31 22.92
C CYS A 6 -1.84 -2.27 21.90
N THR A 7 -1.97 -2.98 20.78
CA THR A 7 -0.97 -3.01 19.71
C THR A 7 -1.06 -1.81 18.76
N MET A 8 -1.91 -0.83 19.07
CA MET A 8 -2.03 0.45 18.36
C MET A 8 -1.21 1.57 19.00
N CYS A 9 -1.24 1.66 20.34
CA CYS A 9 -0.58 2.75 21.07
C CYS A 9 0.30 2.27 22.23
N PHE A 10 0.48 0.95 22.36
CA PHE A 10 1.34 0.29 23.34
C PHE A 10 0.93 0.49 24.81
N THR A 11 -0.21 1.12 25.08
CA THR A 11 -0.78 1.26 26.43
C THR A 11 -1.09 -0.11 27.03
N THR A 12 -0.65 -0.31 28.28
CA THR A 12 -0.96 -1.49 29.07
C THR A 12 -2.15 -1.24 29.99
N MET A 13 -2.99 -2.25 30.19
CA MET A 13 -4.18 -2.22 31.05
C MET A 13 -4.18 -3.48 31.93
N ASP A 14 -4.35 -3.32 33.23
CA ASP A 14 -4.36 -4.42 34.20
C ASP A 14 -5.80 -4.73 34.63
N GLN A 15 -6.33 -5.85 34.16
CA GLN A 15 -7.71 -6.27 34.41
C GLN A 15 -7.91 -7.77 34.15
N GLU A 16 -8.96 -8.34 34.73
CA GLU A 16 -9.24 -9.79 34.63
C GLU A 16 -9.64 -10.22 33.21
N GLU A 17 -10.55 -9.48 32.57
CA GLU A 17 -11.03 -9.74 31.22
C GLU A 17 -10.36 -8.83 30.18
N VAL A 18 -10.47 -9.17 28.89
CA VAL A 18 -9.98 -8.30 27.81
C VAL A 18 -10.72 -6.96 27.79
N PRO A 19 -10.04 -5.81 27.76
CA PRO A 19 -10.69 -4.51 27.68
C PRO A 19 -11.54 -4.39 26.41
N GLY A 20 -12.76 -3.86 26.51
CA GLY A 20 -13.62 -3.62 25.35
C GLY A 20 -13.04 -2.59 24.36
N GLN A 21 -12.24 -1.66 24.87
CA GLN A 21 -11.49 -0.67 24.09
C GLN A 21 -10.23 -0.23 24.83
N CYS A 22 -9.27 0.32 24.10
CA CYS A 22 -8.05 0.86 24.68
C CYS A 22 -8.35 2.16 25.42
N SER A 23 -7.93 2.26 26.68
CA SER A 23 -8.13 3.44 27.54
C SER A 23 -7.45 4.72 27.03
N SER A 24 -6.39 4.59 26.24
CA SER A 24 -5.63 5.74 25.71
C SER A 24 -6.09 6.15 24.32
N CYS A 25 -6.07 5.22 23.36
CA CYS A 25 -6.31 5.56 21.97
C CYS A 25 -7.70 5.18 21.47
N GLY A 26 -8.54 4.54 22.29
CA GLY A 26 -9.91 4.15 21.93
C GLY A 26 -10.01 3.12 20.81
N ALA A 27 -8.93 2.40 20.51
CA ALA A 27 -8.97 1.27 19.58
C ALA A 27 -9.80 0.12 20.17
N ASP A 28 -10.42 -0.67 19.31
CA ASP A 28 -11.24 -1.80 19.71
C ASP A 28 -10.43 -2.95 20.36
N ASN A 29 -11.14 -3.89 20.98
CA ASN A 29 -10.53 -5.03 21.64
C ASN A 29 -9.80 -6.03 20.71
N ARG A 30 -10.00 -5.96 19.39
CA ARG A 30 -9.37 -6.89 18.43
C ARG A 30 -7.87 -6.65 18.30
N VAL A 31 -7.43 -5.45 18.65
CA VAL A 31 -6.03 -5.03 18.69
C VAL A 31 -5.49 -4.89 20.12
N ILE A 32 -6.16 -5.50 21.10
CA ILE A 32 -5.71 -5.58 22.49
C ILE A 32 -5.38 -7.04 22.81
N LEU A 33 -4.12 -7.29 23.13
CA LEU A 33 -3.59 -8.63 23.32
C LEU A 33 -3.15 -8.84 24.76
N ASP A 34 -3.18 -10.08 25.22
CA ASP A 34 -2.39 -10.45 26.40
C ASP A 34 -0.92 -10.10 26.11
N LYS A 35 -0.30 -9.34 27.03
CA LYS A 35 1.06 -8.84 26.91
C LYS A 35 2.06 -9.97 26.65
N GLU A 36 1.85 -11.16 27.20
CA GLU A 36 2.73 -12.32 26.97
C GLU A 36 2.64 -12.88 25.54
N THR A 37 1.60 -12.50 24.79
CA THR A 37 1.31 -13.00 23.43
C THR A 37 1.48 -11.94 22.34
N VAL A 38 1.96 -10.75 22.71
CA VAL A 38 2.26 -9.68 21.76
C VAL A 38 3.38 -10.14 20.82
N PRO A 39 3.19 -10.10 19.49
CA PRO A 39 4.18 -10.64 18.57
C PRO A 39 5.41 -9.74 18.46
N GLU A 40 6.59 -10.35 18.51
CA GLU A 40 7.89 -9.66 18.37
C GLU A 40 8.53 -9.86 16.99
N THR A 41 8.07 -10.85 16.20
CA THR A 41 8.62 -11.19 14.90
C THR A 41 7.58 -11.06 13.78
N LEU A 42 8.05 -10.89 12.54
CA LEU A 42 7.17 -10.85 11.38
C LEU A 42 6.39 -12.17 11.23
N GLU A 43 7.02 -13.30 11.54
CA GLU A 43 6.40 -14.62 11.51
C GLU A 43 5.24 -14.70 12.51
N ALA A 44 5.44 -14.23 13.74
CA ALA A 44 4.38 -14.19 14.76
C ALA A 44 3.22 -13.28 14.34
N VAL A 45 3.51 -12.10 13.76
CA VAL A 45 2.49 -11.21 13.17
C VAL A 45 1.70 -11.94 12.07
N ARG A 46 2.39 -12.64 11.17
CA ARG A 46 1.76 -13.38 10.06
C ARG A 46 0.93 -14.57 10.53
N ASP A 47 1.37 -15.26 11.57
CA ASP A 47 0.63 -16.39 12.15
C ASP A 47 -0.66 -15.92 12.82
N ARG A 48 -0.62 -14.78 13.51
CA ARG A 48 -1.83 -14.13 14.03
C ARG A 48 -2.75 -13.68 12.89
N ALA A 49 -2.21 -13.04 11.86
CA ALA A 49 -2.98 -12.65 10.68
C ALA A 49 -3.67 -13.85 10.03
N ARG A 50 -3.00 -15.02 9.95
CA ARG A 50 -3.57 -16.27 9.43
C ARG A 50 -4.76 -16.76 10.25
N LYS A 51 -4.67 -16.67 11.58
CA LYS A 51 -5.78 -17.03 12.49
C LYS A 51 -6.95 -16.06 12.32
N ASN A 52 -6.66 -14.76 12.30
CA ASN A 52 -7.66 -13.70 12.24
C ASN A 52 -8.38 -13.61 10.88
N LEU A 53 -7.67 -13.92 9.78
CA LEU A 53 -8.22 -13.93 8.42
C LEU A 53 -8.81 -15.29 8.00
N LYS A 54 -8.95 -16.24 8.93
CA LYS A 54 -9.47 -17.58 8.62
C LYS A 54 -10.83 -17.48 7.94
N GLY A 55 -10.98 -18.22 6.84
CA GLY A 55 -12.19 -18.17 5.99
C GLY A 55 -12.20 -17.05 4.95
N PHE A 56 -11.30 -16.07 5.06
CA PHE A 56 -11.13 -14.99 4.08
C PHE A 56 -9.80 -15.08 3.33
N CYS A 57 -8.67 -15.05 4.03
CA CYS A 57 -7.34 -15.17 3.45
C CYS A 57 -6.51 -16.20 4.22
N ALA A 58 -5.92 -17.15 3.50
CA ALA A 58 -5.06 -18.18 4.12
C ALA A 58 -3.69 -17.64 4.60
N ALA A 59 -3.38 -16.36 4.36
CA ALA A 59 -2.11 -15.73 4.71
C ALA A 59 -0.90 -16.64 4.43
N TYR A 60 -0.86 -17.19 3.20
CA TYR A 60 0.17 -18.13 2.76
C TYR A 60 1.58 -17.59 3.03
N PRO A 61 2.58 -18.45 3.29
CA PRO A 61 3.97 -18.03 3.44
C PRO A 61 4.46 -17.19 2.24
N ALA A 62 4.14 -17.63 1.02
CA ALA A 62 4.31 -16.85 -0.19
C ALA A 62 2.95 -16.38 -0.73
N CYS A 63 2.83 -15.09 -1.04
CA CYS A 63 1.64 -14.52 -1.70
C CYS A 63 1.96 -14.20 -3.16
N ASP A 64 2.09 -15.27 -3.95
CA ASP A 64 2.76 -15.35 -5.26
C ASP A 64 1.80 -15.49 -6.46
N GLY A 65 0.49 -15.43 -6.23
CA GLY A 65 -0.51 -15.64 -7.28
C GLY A 65 -0.55 -17.07 -7.82
N ASN A 66 -0.02 -18.07 -7.10
CA ASN A 66 -0.07 -19.47 -7.53
C ASN A 66 -1.54 -19.95 -7.67
N PHE A 67 -1.90 -20.47 -8.84
CA PHE A 67 -3.24 -20.90 -9.20
C PHE A 67 -3.79 -22.05 -8.33
N ASP A 68 -2.91 -22.84 -7.71
CA ASP A 68 -3.32 -23.93 -6.80
C ASP A 68 -3.79 -23.39 -5.45
N LYS A 69 -3.51 -22.12 -5.12
CA LYS A 69 -3.94 -21.49 -3.87
C LYS A 69 -5.41 -21.14 -3.93
N ILE A 70 -6.11 -21.37 -2.81
CA ILE A 70 -7.56 -21.18 -2.72
C ILE A 70 -8.00 -19.77 -3.10
N CYS A 71 -7.17 -18.76 -2.80
CA CYS A 71 -7.49 -17.37 -3.09
C CYS A 71 -7.32 -17.00 -4.57
N GLN A 72 -6.70 -17.82 -5.42
CA GLN A 72 -6.66 -17.59 -6.87
C GLN A 72 -7.87 -18.16 -7.60
N LYS A 73 -8.77 -18.86 -6.90
CA LYS A 73 -10.00 -19.37 -7.49
C LYS A 73 -11.10 -18.32 -7.36
N GLU A 74 -11.89 -18.13 -8.41
CA GLU A 74 -13.19 -17.47 -8.30
C GLU A 74 -14.24 -18.51 -7.91
N ALA A 75 -14.97 -18.25 -6.82
CA ALA A 75 -16.17 -19.00 -6.49
C ALA A 75 -17.35 -18.31 -7.16
N TYR A 76 -17.95 -18.93 -8.18
CA TYR A 76 -19.15 -18.43 -8.86
C TYR A 76 -19.04 -16.94 -9.27
N GLY A 77 -17.89 -16.53 -9.82
CA GLY A 77 -17.63 -15.16 -10.27
C GLY A 77 -17.29 -14.15 -9.16
N LYS A 78 -16.87 -14.61 -7.98
CA LYS A 78 -16.34 -13.76 -6.90
C LYS A 78 -14.95 -14.24 -6.45
N PRO A 79 -13.95 -13.35 -6.35
CA PRO A 79 -12.65 -13.69 -5.78
C PRO A 79 -12.75 -14.19 -4.34
N ILE A 80 -12.06 -15.28 -4.04
CA ILE A 80 -11.90 -15.75 -2.65
C ILE A 80 -10.74 -14.97 -2.00
N GLY A 81 -11.04 -14.21 -0.95
CA GLY A 81 -10.03 -13.44 -0.22
C GLY A 81 -9.39 -12.30 -1.01
N PHE A 82 -8.06 -12.15 -0.88
CA PHE A 82 -7.27 -11.15 -1.61
C PHE A 82 -6.85 -11.61 -3.01
N GLY A 83 -7.58 -12.51 -3.66
CA GLY A 83 -7.28 -13.03 -5.00
C GLY A 83 -7.08 -11.99 -6.10
N GLY A 84 -6.66 -12.45 -7.28
CA GLY A 84 -6.77 -11.65 -8.51
C GLY A 84 -8.21 -11.57 -9.00
N ALA A 85 -8.49 -10.68 -9.95
CA ALA A 85 -9.72 -10.71 -10.72
C ALA A 85 -9.64 -11.80 -11.80
N GLY A 86 -10.78 -12.30 -12.27
CA GLY A 86 -10.85 -13.25 -13.36
C GLY A 86 -10.14 -14.56 -13.03
N ALA A 87 -9.30 -15.02 -13.94
CA ALA A 87 -8.47 -16.21 -13.73
C ALA A 87 -7.23 -15.94 -12.86
N GLY A 88 -6.96 -14.67 -12.51
CA GLY A 88 -5.85 -14.27 -11.64
C GLY A 88 -4.52 -14.09 -12.39
N PHE A 89 -4.53 -14.04 -13.72
CA PHE A 89 -3.34 -13.86 -14.55
C PHE A 89 -2.57 -12.60 -14.21
N SER A 90 -3.24 -11.46 -14.03
CA SER A 90 -2.55 -10.19 -13.69
C SER A 90 -1.87 -10.26 -12.32
N PHE A 91 -2.48 -10.96 -11.35
CA PHE A 91 -1.84 -11.11 -10.05
C PHE A 91 -0.62 -12.03 -10.16
N ARG A 92 -0.72 -13.18 -10.85
CA ARG A 92 0.45 -14.03 -11.10
C ARG A 92 1.52 -13.29 -11.92
N GLY A 93 1.12 -12.54 -12.94
CA GLY A 93 1.99 -11.74 -13.81
C GLY A 93 2.82 -10.73 -13.05
N ASN A 94 2.22 -10.00 -12.10
CA ASN A 94 2.96 -9.11 -11.20
C ASN A 94 4.12 -9.80 -10.47
N VAL A 95 3.92 -11.05 -10.04
CA VAL A 95 4.93 -11.81 -9.31
C VAL A 95 5.95 -12.39 -10.29
N ALA A 96 5.49 -12.98 -11.40
CA ALA A 96 6.34 -13.56 -12.43
C ALA A 96 7.29 -12.53 -13.05
N ALA A 97 6.83 -11.30 -13.27
CA ALA A 97 7.65 -10.20 -13.78
C ALA A 97 8.83 -9.87 -12.87
N LEU A 98 8.64 -9.91 -11.54
CA LEU A 98 9.71 -9.70 -10.57
C LEU A 98 10.61 -10.95 -10.42
N GLU A 99 10.02 -12.15 -10.49
CA GLU A 99 10.75 -13.43 -10.47
C GLU A 99 11.70 -13.57 -11.68
N ALA A 100 11.33 -13.01 -12.83
CA ALA A 100 12.13 -13.03 -14.05
C ALA A 100 13.42 -12.18 -13.97
N LEU A 101 13.53 -11.27 -13.00
CA LEU A 101 14.68 -10.39 -12.82
C LEU A 101 15.68 -10.99 -11.83
N CYS A 102 16.96 -10.97 -12.18
CA CYS A 102 18.05 -11.31 -11.27
C CYS A 102 18.82 -10.05 -10.84
N LEU A 103 19.42 -10.11 -9.65
CA LEU A 103 20.30 -9.05 -9.12
C LEU A 103 21.76 -9.45 -9.33
N LYS A 104 22.58 -8.51 -9.79
CA LYS A 104 24.03 -8.70 -9.92
C LYS A 104 24.70 -8.60 -8.55
N LEU A 105 25.17 -9.74 -8.06
CA LEU A 105 25.98 -9.80 -6.84
C LEU A 105 27.31 -9.05 -7.02
N ARG A 106 27.63 -8.15 -6.09
CA ARG A 106 28.88 -7.38 -6.05
C ARG A 106 29.53 -7.56 -4.68
N VAL A 107 30.66 -8.27 -4.64
CA VAL A 107 31.37 -8.62 -3.40
C VAL A 107 32.81 -8.08 -3.33
N VAL A 108 33.26 -7.40 -4.39
CA VAL A 108 34.58 -6.76 -4.46
C VAL A 108 34.37 -5.25 -4.53
N GLY A 109 34.90 -4.52 -3.56
CA GLY A 109 34.77 -3.08 -3.42
C GLY A 109 35.12 -2.61 -2.00
N GLU A 110 35.04 -1.31 -1.77
CA GLU A 110 35.14 -0.75 -0.42
C GLU A 110 33.92 -1.12 0.42
N HIS A 111 34.12 -1.22 1.74
CA HIS A 111 33.02 -1.49 2.66
C HIS A 111 32.25 -0.19 2.94
N THR A 112 30.94 -0.22 2.68
CA THR A 112 30.03 0.90 2.90
C THR A 112 28.71 0.41 3.49
N GLU A 113 28.15 1.13 4.45
CA GLU A 113 26.80 0.90 4.94
C GLU A 113 25.79 1.65 4.04
N PRO A 114 24.84 0.97 3.37
CA PRO A 114 23.90 1.65 2.49
C PRO A 114 22.96 2.57 3.26
N GLU A 115 22.73 3.76 2.71
CA GLU A 115 21.77 4.74 3.19
C GLU A 115 20.45 4.61 2.42
N THR A 116 19.37 4.33 3.14
CA THR A 116 18.06 4.12 2.53
C THR A 116 17.19 5.38 2.54
N SER A 117 17.55 6.43 3.28
CA SER A 117 16.70 7.62 3.39
C SER A 117 16.48 8.34 2.07
N CYS A 118 15.31 8.94 1.95
CA CYS A 118 14.83 9.62 0.75
C CYS A 118 13.78 10.67 1.11
N THR A 119 13.31 11.43 0.11
CA THR A 119 12.33 12.50 0.32
C THR A 119 11.16 12.37 -0.65
N PHE A 120 9.97 12.16 -0.12
CA PHE A 120 8.72 12.13 -0.90
C PHE A 120 7.97 13.45 -0.72
N LEU A 121 7.90 14.27 -1.79
CA LEU A 121 7.17 15.55 -1.79
C LEU A 121 7.52 16.45 -0.59
N GLY A 122 8.80 16.55 -0.25
CA GLY A 122 9.30 17.34 0.88
C GLY A 122 9.24 16.64 2.24
N THR A 123 8.63 15.47 2.34
CA THR A 123 8.61 14.65 3.56
C THR A 123 9.78 13.69 3.56
N LYS A 124 10.62 13.74 4.60
CA LYS A 124 11.71 12.78 4.79
C LYS A 124 11.14 11.40 5.14
N LEU A 125 11.68 10.37 4.50
CA LEU A 125 11.43 8.96 4.81
C LEU A 125 12.76 8.25 5.04
N ASP A 126 12.77 7.24 5.91
CA ASP A 126 13.94 6.44 6.21
C ASP A 126 14.25 5.42 5.11
N PHE A 127 13.27 5.10 4.24
CA PHE A 127 13.40 4.22 3.08
C PHE A 127 12.30 4.44 2.04
N PRO A 128 12.53 4.10 0.75
CA PRO A 128 11.65 4.45 -0.36
C PRO A 128 10.45 3.48 -0.52
N VAL A 129 9.83 3.10 0.59
CA VAL A 129 8.69 2.18 0.60
C VAL A 129 7.56 2.75 1.44
N MET A 130 6.34 2.78 0.90
CA MET A 130 5.15 3.26 1.60
C MET A 130 4.05 2.18 1.64
N GLY A 131 3.10 2.32 2.57
CA GLY A 131 1.88 1.50 2.55
C GLY A 131 0.99 1.88 1.37
N ALA A 132 0.52 0.92 0.57
CA ALA A 132 -0.35 1.19 -0.57
C ALA A 132 -1.80 1.49 -0.13
N SER A 133 -2.53 2.21 -0.99
CA SER A 133 -3.94 2.55 -0.78
C SER A 133 -4.83 1.31 -0.75
N THR A 134 -5.19 0.87 0.45
CA THR A 134 -6.06 -0.29 0.70
C THR A 134 -7.21 0.09 1.62
N ALA A 135 -8.35 -0.58 1.47
CA ALA A 135 -9.59 -0.33 2.22
C ALA A 135 -10.49 -1.57 2.23
N GLY A 136 -11.53 -1.55 3.08
CA GLY A 136 -12.52 -2.61 3.20
C GLY A 136 -12.12 -3.72 4.16
N ALA A 137 -11.19 -3.45 5.10
CA ALA A 137 -10.71 -4.43 6.07
C ALA A 137 -11.80 -4.98 6.99
N GLU A 138 -12.82 -4.19 7.29
CA GLU A 138 -13.95 -4.63 8.12
C GLU A 138 -14.70 -5.81 7.46
N ARG A 139 -14.67 -5.92 6.13
CA ARG A 139 -15.28 -7.03 5.39
C ARG A 139 -14.40 -8.29 5.34
N TYR A 140 -13.19 -8.28 5.91
CA TYR A 140 -12.26 -9.42 5.94
C TYR A 140 -12.48 -10.26 7.20
N GLY A 141 -13.73 -10.70 7.42
CA GLY A 141 -14.10 -11.49 8.59
C GLY A 141 -14.19 -10.69 9.89
N ASN A 142 -14.37 -9.36 9.82
CA ASN A 142 -14.47 -8.47 10.97
C ASN A 142 -13.22 -8.50 11.89
N ALA A 143 -12.06 -8.87 11.32
CA ALA A 143 -10.81 -9.07 12.05
C ALA A 143 -10.22 -7.80 12.67
N ILE A 144 -10.60 -6.63 12.15
CA ILE A 144 -10.24 -5.28 12.62
C ILE A 144 -11.34 -4.32 12.15
N SER A 145 -11.65 -3.27 12.92
CA SER A 145 -12.55 -2.21 12.41
C SER A 145 -11.92 -1.49 11.22
N GLU A 146 -12.74 -0.88 10.37
CA GLU A 146 -12.22 -0.11 9.24
C GLU A 146 -11.40 1.10 9.73
N GLU A 147 -11.86 1.77 10.80
CA GLU A 147 -11.14 2.91 11.38
C GLU A 147 -9.81 2.48 12.00
N ASP A 148 -9.78 1.41 12.82
CA ASP A 148 -8.53 0.92 13.38
C ASP A 148 -7.60 0.35 12.31
N PHE A 149 -8.11 -0.21 11.21
CA PHE A 149 -7.28 -0.56 10.06
C PHE A 149 -6.60 0.67 9.43
N CYS A 150 -7.36 1.75 9.21
CA CYS A 150 -6.81 2.99 8.70
C CYS A 150 -5.74 3.55 9.65
N ARG A 151 -6.05 3.64 10.95
CA ARG A 151 -5.14 4.14 11.98
C ARG A 151 -3.90 3.26 12.13
N ALA A 152 -4.05 1.94 12.13
CA ALA A 152 -2.96 0.98 12.24
C ALA A 152 -1.95 1.16 11.11
N THR A 153 -2.46 1.34 9.89
CA THR A 153 -1.64 1.52 8.71
C THR A 153 -0.90 2.85 8.75
N ILE A 154 -1.59 3.95 9.09
CA ILE A 154 -1.00 5.29 9.19
C ILE A 154 0.09 5.31 10.25
N ARG A 155 -0.26 4.94 11.50
CA ARG A 155 0.67 4.97 12.61
C ARG A 155 1.82 3.99 12.42
N GLY A 156 1.54 2.75 12.03
CA GLY A 156 2.59 1.75 11.87
C GLY A 156 3.59 2.05 10.75
N CYS A 157 3.16 2.70 9.65
CA CYS A 157 4.09 3.18 8.63
C CYS A 157 4.96 4.34 9.15
N ASN A 158 4.36 5.29 9.88
CA ASN A 158 5.08 6.44 10.45
C ASN A 158 6.05 6.02 11.57
N ASP A 159 5.66 5.09 12.44
CA ASP A 159 6.54 4.54 13.48
C ASP A 159 7.73 3.79 12.88
N ALA A 160 7.60 3.26 11.66
CA ALA A 160 8.70 2.65 10.91
C ALA A 160 9.55 3.67 10.13
N GLY A 161 9.26 4.98 10.19
CA GLY A 161 10.01 6.00 9.45
C GLY A 161 9.56 6.21 8.00
N THR A 162 8.35 5.79 7.64
CA THR A 162 7.76 6.03 6.32
C THR A 162 6.31 6.56 6.43
N MET A 163 5.49 6.45 5.39
CA MET A 163 4.09 6.88 5.41
C MET A 163 3.15 5.89 4.71
N ALA A 164 1.85 6.12 4.90
CA ALA A 164 0.79 5.30 4.34
C ALA A 164 -0.04 6.06 3.31
N TRP A 165 -0.43 5.37 2.26
CA TRP A 165 -1.53 5.77 1.39
C TRP A 165 -2.81 5.08 1.87
N ARG A 166 -3.95 5.76 1.82
CA ARG A 166 -5.24 5.24 2.25
C ARG A 166 -6.25 5.28 1.12
N GLY A 167 -6.78 4.10 0.80
CA GLY A 167 -7.86 3.97 -0.18
C GLY A 167 -9.23 4.23 0.45
N ASP A 168 -10.25 4.32 -0.40
CA ASP A 168 -11.65 4.25 -0.01
C ASP A 168 -12.38 3.10 -0.74
N THR A 169 -13.60 2.82 -0.30
CA THR A 169 -14.45 1.76 -0.86
C THR A 169 -15.93 2.16 -0.79
N PHE A 170 -16.83 1.28 -1.23
CA PHE A 170 -18.24 1.60 -1.51
C PHE A 170 -19.07 2.03 -0.31
N PHE A 171 -18.59 1.84 0.92
CA PHE A 171 -19.26 2.29 2.14
C PHE A 171 -18.62 3.54 2.74
N TYR A 172 -17.61 4.12 2.07
CA TYR A 172 -17.05 5.41 2.43
C TYR A 172 -17.83 6.49 1.70
N THR A 173 -18.21 7.56 2.38
CA THR A 173 -18.85 8.75 1.79
C THR A 173 -18.09 10.00 2.21
N PRO A 174 -18.35 11.16 1.58
CA PRO A 174 -17.82 12.43 2.10
C PRO A 174 -18.26 12.73 3.54
N GLU A 175 -19.41 12.23 3.98
CA GLU A 175 -19.92 12.38 5.35
C GLU A 175 -19.27 11.40 6.33
N ASP A 176 -19.00 10.18 5.88
CA ASP A 176 -18.42 9.10 6.67
C ASP A 176 -17.25 8.47 5.92
N ASN A 177 -16.05 9.00 6.15
CA ASN A 177 -14.82 8.51 5.55
C ASN A 177 -13.83 8.04 6.62
N PRO A 178 -13.75 6.72 6.90
CA PRO A 178 -12.82 6.16 7.88
C PRO A 178 -11.35 6.53 7.64
N ALA A 179 -10.93 6.68 6.38
CA ALA A 179 -9.55 7.09 6.08
C ALA A 179 -9.29 8.54 6.51
N LEU A 180 -10.16 9.48 6.14
CA LEU A 180 -10.00 10.89 6.52
C LEU A 180 -10.14 11.09 8.04
N ARG A 181 -11.04 10.35 8.70
CA ARG A 181 -11.13 10.35 10.17
C ARG A 181 -9.84 9.87 10.82
N ALA A 182 -9.28 8.76 10.33
CA ALA A 182 -8.02 8.22 10.84
C ALA A 182 -6.86 9.19 10.63
N ILE A 183 -6.76 9.85 9.46
CA ILE A 183 -5.76 10.88 9.19
C ILE A 183 -5.87 12.02 10.22
N LYS A 184 -7.08 12.55 10.41
CA LYS A 184 -7.35 13.59 11.40
C LYS A 184 -6.96 13.17 12.82
N ARG A 185 -7.32 11.95 13.21
CA ARG A 185 -7.15 11.44 14.57
C ARG A 185 -5.70 11.13 14.90
N GLU A 186 -4.95 10.59 13.94
CA GLU A 186 -3.53 10.29 14.13
C GLU A 186 -2.66 11.54 14.02
N GLY A 187 -3.04 12.53 13.20
CA GLY A 187 -2.24 13.74 13.00
C GLY A 187 -0.87 13.47 12.38
N LEU A 188 -0.74 12.36 11.66
CA LEU A 188 0.49 11.87 11.03
C LEU A 188 0.37 11.94 9.50
N PRO A 189 1.49 12.16 8.77
CA PRO A 189 1.51 12.15 7.30
C PRO A 189 0.90 10.88 6.70
N ALA A 190 -0.10 11.08 5.82
CA ALA A 190 -0.72 10.03 5.03
C ALA A 190 -1.42 10.60 3.80
N VAL A 191 -1.45 9.82 2.71
CA VAL A 191 -1.98 10.25 1.42
C VAL A 191 -3.31 9.57 1.12
N PRO A 192 -4.44 10.29 1.09
CA PRO A 192 -5.70 9.71 0.64
C PRO A 192 -5.71 9.54 -0.89
N ILE A 193 -6.09 8.35 -1.34
CA ILE A 193 -6.29 7.98 -2.75
C ILE A 193 -7.74 7.55 -2.91
N PHE A 194 -8.53 8.33 -3.64
CA PHE A 194 -9.97 8.09 -3.80
C PHE A 194 -10.29 7.28 -5.06
N LYS A 195 -11.39 6.52 -5.02
CA LYS A 195 -11.99 5.92 -6.21
C LYS A 195 -12.45 7.00 -7.18
N PRO A 196 -12.48 6.75 -8.50
CA PRO A 196 -12.72 7.77 -9.50
C PRO A 196 -14.23 8.07 -9.63
N ARG A 197 -14.83 8.57 -8.55
CA ARG A 197 -16.26 8.92 -8.43
C ARG A 197 -16.59 10.18 -9.25
N ALA A 198 -17.83 10.68 -9.15
CA ALA A 198 -18.24 11.93 -9.79
C ALA A 198 -17.30 13.10 -9.41
N GLN A 199 -17.13 14.08 -10.32
CA GLN A 199 -16.15 15.16 -10.14
C GLN A 199 -16.39 16.03 -8.91
N ASP A 200 -17.65 16.35 -8.63
CA ASP A 200 -18.07 17.13 -7.46
C ASP A 200 -17.73 16.40 -6.15
N VAL A 201 -17.96 15.08 -6.11
CA VAL A 201 -17.60 14.23 -4.96
C VAL A 201 -16.09 14.21 -4.76
N LEU A 202 -15.33 14.00 -5.83
CA LEU A 202 -13.86 14.01 -5.77
C LEU A 202 -13.31 15.35 -5.29
N LYS A 203 -13.79 16.48 -5.85
CA LYS A 203 -13.38 17.82 -5.42
C LYS A 203 -13.67 18.06 -3.94
N ARG A 204 -14.81 17.61 -3.43
CA ARG A 204 -15.14 17.71 -2.00
C ARG A 204 -14.17 16.91 -1.14
N LEU A 205 -13.91 15.65 -1.50
CA LEU A 205 -12.96 14.78 -0.78
C LEU A 205 -11.52 15.32 -0.81
N ILE A 206 -11.11 15.89 -1.96
CA ILE A 206 -9.80 16.52 -2.13
C ILE A 206 -9.66 17.75 -1.24
N ARG A 207 -10.67 18.63 -1.18
CA ARG A 207 -10.66 19.77 -0.24
C ARG A 207 -10.56 19.32 1.22
N MET A 208 -11.28 18.27 1.60
CA MET A 208 -11.18 17.71 2.95
C MET A 208 -9.76 17.18 3.25
N ALA A 209 -9.08 16.56 2.26
CA ALA A 209 -7.70 16.13 2.42
C ALA A 209 -6.72 17.31 2.58
N GLU A 210 -6.95 18.40 1.83
CA GLU A 210 -6.20 19.65 1.93
C GLU A 210 -6.38 20.33 3.29
N GLU A 211 -7.61 20.40 3.81
CA GLU A 211 -7.91 20.92 5.15
C GLU A 211 -7.24 20.12 6.27
N LEU A 212 -6.99 18.82 6.04
CA LEU A 212 -6.25 17.96 6.97
C LEU A 212 -4.73 18.08 6.85
N GLY A 213 -4.22 18.90 5.91
CA GLY A 213 -2.79 19.07 5.69
C GLY A 213 -2.10 17.83 5.12
N CYS A 214 -2.82 17.00 4.35
CA CYS A 214 -2.21 15.83 3.71
C CYS A 214 -1.07 16.25 2.77
N PRO A 215 0.03 15.49 2.67
CA PRO A 215 1.18 15.87 1.82
C PRO A 215 0.88 15.74 0.31
N ALA A 216 -0.14 14.98 -0.05
CA ALA A 216 -0.62 14.77 -1.41
C ALA A 216 -2.06 14.24 -1.37
N VAL A 217 -2.70 14.20 -2.54
CA VAL A 217 -4.00 13.54 -2.73
C VAL A 217 -4.03 12.86 -4.09
N GLY A 218 -4.80 11.79 -4.24
CA GLY A 218 -4.85 11.09 -5.52
C GLY A 218 -6.17 10.45 -5.86
N VAL A 219 -6.21 9.94 -7.09
CA VAL A 219 -7.30 9.12 -7.58
C VAL A 219 -6.76 7.82 -8.17
N ASP A 220 -7.41 6.72 -7.79
CA ASP A 220 -7.19 5.37 -8.27
C ASP A 220 -7.97 5.17 -9.59
N LEU A 221 -7.40 5.63 -10.70
CA LEU A 221 -8.04 5.74 -12.00
C LEU A 221 -8.44 4.38 -12.59
N ASP A 222 -7.63 3.33 -12.37
CA ASP A 222 -7.96 1.97 -12.79
C ASP A 222 -9.25 1.45 -12.11
N GLY A 223 -9.58 1.97 -10.93
CA GLY A 223 -10.80 1.70 -10.18
C GLY A 223 -12.10 2.04 -10.92
N CYS A 224 -12.05 2.69 -12.08
CA CYS A 224 -13.21 2.95 -12.94
C CYS A 224 -13.91 1.67 -13.44
N GLY A 225 -13.21 0.52 -13.46
CA GLY A 225 -13.78 -0.78 -13.78
C GLY A 225 -14.53 -1.46 -12.60
N SER A 226 -14.59 -0.82 -11.44
CA SER A 226 -15.12 -1.45 -10.22
C SER A 226 -16.63 -1.63 -10.24
N THR A 227 -17.07 -2.88 -10.44
CA THR A 227 -18.49 -3.25 -10.42
C THR A 227 -19.10 -3.23 -9.02
N ILE A 228 -18.30 -3.49 -7.98
CA ILE A 228 -18.80 -3.51 -6.60
C ILE A 228 -19.25 -2.13 -6.13
N MET A 229 -18.53 -1.08 -6.55
CA MET A 229 -18.85 0.32 -6.26
C MET A 229 -20.22 0.69 -6.87
N ALA A 230 -20.40 0.42 -8.16
CA ALA A 230 -21.65 0.70 -8.87
C ALA A 230 -22.85 -0.05 -8.27
N ARG A 231 -22.68 -1.33 -7.88
CA ARG A 231 -23.74 -2.13 -7.24
C ARG A 231 -24.21 -1.60 -5.88
N HIS A 232 -23.40 -0.75 -5.23
CA HIS A 232 -23.72 -0.13 -3.94
C HIS A 232 -23.99 1.37 -4.08
N ASN A 233 -24.49 1.82 -5.24
CA ASN A 233 -24.87 3.21 -5.51
C ASN A 233 -23.74 4.23 -5.36
N GLN A 234 -22.49 3.81 -5.58
CA GLN A 234 -21.33 4.70 -5.65
C GLN A 234 -20.64 4.53 -7.01
N PRO A 235 -21.21 5.07 -8.10
CA PRO A 235 -20.65 4.87 -9.44
C PRO A 235 -19.24 5.46 -9.57
N VAL A 236 -18.44 4.78 -10.38
CA VAL A 236 -17.06 5.15 -10.72
C VAL A 236 -16.95 5.37 -12.22
N PHE A 237 -16.02 6.23 -12.64
CA PHE A 237 -15.96 6.75 -14.00
C PHE A 237 -14.53 6.77 -14.50
N ARG A 238 -14.34 6.48 -15.79
CA ARG A 238 -13.10 6.81 -16.48
C ARG A 238 -12.93 8.34 -16.44
N LYS A 239 -11.71 8.82 -16.22
CA LYS A 239 -11.38 10.25 -16.22
C LYS A 239 -10.70 10.63 -17.51
N SER A 240 -11.21 11.66 -18.17
CA SER A 240 -10.51 12.30 -19.28
C SER A 240 -9.33 13.13 -18.78
N VAL A 241 -8.40 13.48 -19.67
CA VAL A 241 -7.30 14.42 -19.37
C VAL A 241 -7.85 15.74 -18.81
N LYS A 242 -8.99 16.21 -19.33
CA LYS A 242 -9.67 17.41 -18.84
C LYS A 242 -10.16 17.24 -17.39
N ASP A 243 -10.75 16.09 -17.06
CA ASP A 243 -11.21 15.82 -15.69
C ASP A 243 -10.03 15.76 -14.70
N ILE A 244 -8.92 15.13 -15.11
CA ILE A 244 -7.70 15.07 -14.29
C ILE A 244 -7.14 16.47 -14.07
N LYS A 245 -6.98 17.27 -15.13
CA LYS A 245 -6.51 18.66 -15.04
C LYS A 245 -7.39 19.52 -14.14
N GLU A 246 -8.70 19.33 -14.21
CA GLU A 246 -9.64 20.02 -13.33
C GLU A 246 -9.46 19.63 -11.85
N LEU A 247 -9.18 18.35 -11.54
CA LEU A 247 -8.89 17.92 -10.17
C LEU A 247 -7.54 18.47 -9.67
N VAL A 248 -6.51 18.44 -10.51
CA VAL A 248 -5.19 19.03 -10.22
C VAL A 248 -5.34 20.51 -9.87
N GLN A 249 -6.17 21.26 -10.61
CA GLN A 249 -6.40 22.68 -10.39
C GLN A 249 -7.34 22.98 -9.22
N ALA A 250 -8.05 21.98 -8.68
CA ALA A 250 -9.02 22.17 -7.60
C ALA A 250 -8.40 22.21 -6.20
N SER A 251 -7.10 21.96 -6.06
CA SER A 251 -6.38 21.93 -4.78
C SER A 251 -4.93 22.38 -4.98
N SER A 252 -4.29 22.86 -3.91
CA SER A 252 -2.85 23.14 -3.89
C SER A 252 -1.99 21.90 -3.65
N LEU A 253 -2.60 20.78 -3.24
CA LEU A 253 -1.89 19.54 -2.97
C LEU A 253 -1.32 18.91 -4.25
N PRO A 254 -0.11 18.31 -4.19
CA PRO A 254 0.39 17.46 -5.27
C PRO A 254 -0.60 16.34 -5.58
N PHE A 255 -1.03 16.25 -6.83
CA PHE A 255 -1.98 15.24 -7.27
C PHE A 255 -1.29 13.95 -7.71
N ILE A 256 -1.86 12.80 -7.34
CA ILE A 256 -1.41 11.46 -7.71
C ILE A 256 -2.41 10.78 -8.65
N ALA A 257 -1.94 10.33 -9.82
CA ALA A 257 -2.69 9.43 -10.68
C ALA A 257 -2.22 7.99 -10.44
N LYS A 258 -3.08 7.17 -9.84
CA LYS A 258 -2.80 5.76 -9.56
C LYS A 258 -3.56 4.82 -10.49
N GLY A 259 -2.93 3.70 -10.84
CA GLY A 259 -3.52 2.70 -11.71
C GLY A 259 -3.07 2.84 -13.17
N ILE A 260 -1.87 3.40 -13.39
CA ILE A 260 -1.33 3.65 -14.72
C ILE A 260 -0.53 2.43 -15.18
N MET A 261 -0.81 1.92 -16.37
CA MET A 261 -0.17 0.72 -16.93
C MET A 261 0.37 0.91 -18.34
N THR A 262 0.25 2.12 -18.90
CA THR A 262 0.67 2.46 -20.27
C THR A 262 1.46 3.76 -20.28
N VAL A 263 2.34 3.94 -21.27
CA VAL A 263 3.12 5.17 -21.43
C VAL A 263 2.21 6.34 -21.82
N GLU A 264 1.21 6.08 -22.66
CA GLU A 264 0.27 7.06 -23.17
C GLU A 264 -0.57 7.68 -22.04
N ASP A 265 -1.10 6.87 -21.13
CA ASP A 265 -1.86 7.38 -19.98
C ASP A 265 -0.93 8.10 -19.00
N ALA A 266 0.30 7.62 -18.83
CA ALA A 266 1.28 8.24 -17.95
C ALA A 266 1.66 9.65 -18.43
N VAL A 267 1.95 9.81 -19.73
CA VAL A 267 2.23 11.11 -20.36
C VAL A 267 1.01 12.02 -20.27
N SER A 268 -0.17 11.51 -20.58
CA SER A 268 -1.42 12.28 -20.49
C SER A 268 -1.68 12.81 -19.07
N CYS A 269 -1.34 12.02 -18.04
CA CYS A 269 -1.42 12.45 -16.65
C CYS A 269 -0.38 13.53 -16.33
N ALA A 270 0.87 13.35 -16.75
CA ALA A 270 1.92 14.35 -16.55
C ALA A 270 1.56 15.70 -17.19
N ASP A 271 1.07 15.69 -18.44
CA ASP A 271 0.61 16.88 -19.17
C ASP A 271 -0.59 17.57 -18.49
N ALA A 272 -1.40 16.81 -17.75
CA ALA A 272 -2.50 17.35 -16.95
C ALA A 272 -2.04 18.02 -15.63
N GLY A 273 -0.75 17.97 -15.31
CA GLY A 273 -0.14 18.56 -14.11
C GLY A 273 -0.06 17.61 -12.90
N VAL A 274 -0.23 16.30 -13.11
CA VAL A 274 -0.03 15.29 -12.08
C VAL A 274 1.43 15.32 -11.59
N ARG A 275 1.64 15.23 -10.28
CA ARG A 275 2.98 15.24 -9.67
C ARG A 275 3.53 13.86 -9.37
N VAL A 276 2.66 12.88 -9.22
CA VAL A 276 3.03 11.48 -8.98
C VAL A 276 2.23 10.57 -9.90
N VAL A 277 2.94 9.78 -10.70
CA VAL A 277 2.35 8.68 -11.49
C VAL A 277 2.60 7.38 -10.72
N SER A 278 1.53 6.62 -10.45
CA SER A 278 1.64 5.34 -9.75
C SER A 278 1.33 4.17 -10.69
N VAL A 279 2.40 3.46 -11.06
CA VAL A 279 2.37 2.25 -11.88
C VAL A 279 1.78 1.12 -11.07
N SER A 280 0.56 0.72 -11.42
CA SER A 280 -0.28 -0.16 -10.60
C SER A 280 -1.35 -0.78 -11.48
N ASN A 281 -1.62 -2.07 -11.29
CA ASN A 281 -2.81 -2.76 -11.82
C ASN A 281 -3.77 -3.19 -10.70
N HIS A 282 -3.82 -2.40 -9.62
CA HIS A 282 -4.63 -2.67 -8.43
C HIS A 282 -4.27 -4.00 -7.73
N GLY A 283 -3.00 -4.43 -7.85
CA GLY A 283 -2.55 -5.74 -7.42
C GLY A 283 -3.21 -6.89 -8.18
N GLY A 284 -3.59 -6.68 -9.45
CA GLY A 284 -4.25 -7.64 -10.33
C GLY A 284 -5.73 -7.87 -10.02
N ARG A 285 -6.45 -6.85 -9.52
CA ARG A 285 -7.81 -7.00 -8.95
C ARG A 285 -8.93 -6.29 -9.72
N VAL A 286 -8.61 -5.56 -10.79
CA VAL A 286 -9.62 -4.81 -11.55
C VAL A 286 -9.77 -5.38 -12.96
N LEU A 287 -8.72 -5.28 -13.77
CA LEU A 287 -8.65 -5.90 -15.09
C LEU A 287 -7.66 -7.07 -15.03
N ASP A 288 -8.13 -8.27 -15.34
CA ASP A 288 -7.28 -9.45 -15.46
C ASP A 288 -6.60 -9.53 -16.84
N ALA A 289 -5.60 -10.39 -16.98
CA ALA A 289 -4.78 -10.57 -18.19
C ALA A 289 -4.04 -9.30 -18.66
N THR A 290 -3.69 -8.43 -17.71
CA THR A 290 -2.73 -7.33 -17.89
C THR A 290 -1.30 -7.81 -17.62
N PRO A 291 -0.27 -7.14 -18.18
CA PRO A 291 1.12 -7.41 -17.82
C PRO A 291 1.37 -7.14 -16.33
N GLY A 292 2.44 -7.72 -15.79
CA GLY A 292 2.95 -7.36 -14.48
C GLY A 292 3.43 -5.90 -14.47
N THR A 293 3.27 -5.21 -13.34
CA THR A 293 3.69 -3.81 -13.21
C THR A 293 5.18 -3.60 -13.48
N ALA A 294 6.03 -4.56 -13.09
CA ALA A 294 7.46 -4.55 -13.38
C ALA A 294 7.79 -4.66 -14.89
N GLU A 295 6.89 -5.20 -15.73
CA GLU A 295 7.10 -5.28 -17.18
C GLU A 295 6.90 -3.91 -17.86
N VAL A 296 5.94 -3.12 -17.39
CA VAL A 296 5.60 -1.82 -18.02
C VAL A 296 6.36 -0.64 -17.40
N LEU A 297 6.89 -0.81 -16.18
CA LEU A 297 7.57 0.23 -15.42
C LEU A 297 8.77 0.85 -16.17
N PRO A 298 9.68 0.08 -16.82
CA PRO A 298 10.84 0.66 -17.50
C PRO A 298 10.49 1.64 -18.61
N ASP A 299 9.46 1.36 -19.40
CA ASP A 299 9.06 2.22 -20.51
C ASP A 299 8.41 3.52 -20.02
N ILE A 300 7.58 3.43 -18.96
CA ILE A 300 7.02 4.62 -18.28
C ILE A 300 8.15 5.46 -17.67
N ALA A 301 9.10 4.82 -16.98
CA ALA A 301 10.24 5.50 -16.37
C ALA A 301 11.12 6.21 -17.40
N ARG A 302 11.42 5.55 -18.54
CA ARG A 302 12.19 6.14 -19.63
C ARG A 302 11.55 7.44 -20.14
N GLN A 303 10.23 7.52 -20.16
CA GLN A 303 9.50 8.67 -20.69
C GLN A 303 9.36 9.82 -19.66
N LEU A 304 9.25 9.50 -18.36
CA LEU A 304 8.76 10.46 -17.36
C LEU A 304 9.67 10.70 -16.16
N LYS A 305 10.71 9.88 -15.94
CA LYS A 305 11.59 10.04 -14.78
C LYS A 305 12.24 11.42 -14.78
N GLY A 306 12.22 12.09 -13.63
CA GLY A 306 12.67 13.47 -13.45
C GLY A 306 11.63 14.54 -13.76
N GLN A 307 10.52 14.22 -14.45
CA GLN A 307 9.39 15.14 -14.68
C GLN A 307 8.32 15.01 -13.59
N VAL A 308 8.02 13.76 -13.22
CA VAL A 308 7.09 13.39 -12.14
C VAL A 308 7.77 12.38 -11.23
N ILE A 309 7.27 12.23 -10.01
CA ILE A 309 7.64 11.11 -9.15
C ILE A 309 6.93 9.86 -9.68
N ILE A 310 7.67 8.76 -9.82
CA ILE A 310 7.14 7.47 -10.23
C ILE A 310 7.07 6.55 -9.01
N THR A 311 5.87 6.13 -8.65
CA THR A 311 5.68 5.07 -7.65
C THR A 311 5.26 3.78 -8.35
N ALA A 312 5.56 2.62 -7.76
CA ALA A 312 5.13 1.34 -8.30
C ALA A 312 4.63 0.39 -7.21
N ASP A 313 3.57 -0.37 -7.51
CA ASP A 313 3.09 -1.49 -6.69
C ASP A 313 2.94 -2.76 -7.54
N GLY A 314 2.46 -3.85 -6.93
CA GLY A 314 2.20 -5.11 -7.64
C GLY A 314 3.32 -6.14 -7.43
N GLY A 315 2.96 -7.31 -6.90
CA GLY A 315 3.90 -8.44 -6.77
C GLY A 315 4.95 -8.34 -5.65
N VAL A 316 5.37 -7.13 -5.22
CA VAL A 316 6.44 -6.89 -4.24
C VAL A 316 6.16 -7.55 -2.87
N ARG A 317 7.09 -8.38 -2.37
CA ARG A 317 6.99 -9.07 -1.05
C ARG A 317 8.21 -8.91 -0.16
N THR A 318 9.37 -8.59 -0.73
CA THR A 318 10.65 -8.55 -0.03
C THR A 318 11.42 -7.28 -0.36
N GLY A 319 12.43 -6.94 0.45
CA GLY A 319 13.34 -5.85 0.13
C GLY A 319 14.14 -6.06 -1.18
N TYR A 320 14.29 -7.31 -1.64
CA TYR A 320 14.87 -7.60 -2.96
C TYR A 320 13.92 -7.20 -4.09
N ASP A 321 12.62 -7.42 -3.92
CA ASP A 321 11.62 -6.98 -4.90
C ASP A 321 11.53 -5.46 -4.95
N VAL A 322 11.65 -4.80 -3.79
CA VAL A 322 11.75 -3.34 -3.72
C VAL A 322 12.96 -2.85 -4.52
N LEU A 323 14.14 -3.42 -4.30
CA LEU A 323 15.35 -3.05 -5.03
C LEU A 323 15.18 -3.22 -6.55
N LYS A 324 14.54 -4.32 -6.99
CA LYS A 324 14.23 -4.54 -8.41
C LYS A 324 13.32 -3.46 -8.97
N MET A 325 12.23 -3.11 -8.28
CA MET A 325 11.32 -2.05 -8.74
C MET A 325 12.02 -0.68 -8.85
N LEU A 326 12.88 -0.34 -7.88
CA LEU A 326 13.68 0.89 -7.93
C LEU A 326 14.64 0.86 -9.13
N ALA A 327 15.32 -0.26 -9.37
CA ALA A 327 16.25 -0.44 -10.49
C ALA A 327 15.55 -0.38 -11.86
N LEU A 328 14.28 -0.79 -11.95
CA LEU A 328 13.45 -0.64 -13.15
C LEU A 328 12.98 0.79 -13.39
N GLY A 329 13.15 1.70 -12.41
CA GLY A 329 12.93 3.13 -12.59
C GLY A 329 11.90 3.75 -11.65
N ALA A 330 11.29 3.01 -10.72
CA ALA A 330 10.48 3.62 -9.68
C ALA A 330 11.34 4.48 -8.74
N ASP A 331 10.77 5.58 -8.24
CA ASP A 331 11.36 6.38 -7.16
C ASP A 331 10.92 5.86 -5.78
N PHE A 332 9.70 5.30 -5.70
CA PHE A 332 9.14 4.71 -4.48
C PHE A 332 8.32 3.45 -4.77
N VAL A 333 8.29 2.53 -3.82
CA VAL A 333 7.56 1.26 -3.94
C VAL A 333 6.42 1.20 -2.92
N LEU A 334 5.26 0.65 -3.30
CA LEU A 334 4.11 0.54 -2.42
C LEU A 334 3.77 -0.92 -2.08
N LEU A 335 3.39 -1.16 -0.82
CA LEU A 335 3.00 -2.49 -0.33
C LEU A 335 1.51 -2.54 0.02
N GLY A 336 0.75 -3.43 -0.62
CA GLY A 336 -0.70 -3.58 -0.41
C GLY A 336 -1.08 -4.71 0.55
N ARG A 337 -1.20 -5.93 0.02
CA ARG A 337 -1.75 -7.09 0.73
C ARG A 337 -1.06 -7.40 2.06
N ASP A 338 0.25 -7.23 2.13
CA ASP A 338 1.01 -7.54 3.34
C ASP A 338 0.79 -6.50 4.43
N ILE A 339 0.46 -5.25 4.07
CA ILE A 339 0.05 -4.22 5.04
C ILE A 339 -1.31 -4.54 5.66
N ILE A 340 -2.26 -5.06 4.87
CA ILE A 340 -3.54 -5.56 5.40
C ILE A 340 -3.28 -6.69 6.41
N ARG A 341 -2.44 -7.67 6.04
CA ARG A 341 -2.11 -8.81 6.92
C ARG A 341 -1.40 -8.35 8.19
N ALA A 342 -0.46 -7.42 8.06
CA ALA A 342 0.29 -6.88 9.18
C ALA A 342 -0.63 -6.15 10.17
N ALA A 343 -1.53 -5.29 9.67
CA ALA A 343 -2.52 -4.58 10.48
C ALA A 343 -3.50 -5.55 11.17
N VAL A 344 -3.97 -6.58 10.47
CA VAL A 344 -4.85 -7.60 11.07
C VAL A 344 -4.11 -8.50 12.05
N GLY A 345 -2.80 -8.70 11.88
CA GLY A 345 -1.98 -9.51 12.77
C GLY A 345 -1.75 -8.87 14.14
N ALA A 346 -1.48 -7.55 14.15
CA ALA A 346 -1.14 -6.82 15.39
C ALA A 346 -1.29 -5.29 15.29
N GLY A 347 -2.29 -4.74 14.58
CA GLY A 347 -2.50 -3.29 14.52
C GLY A 347 -1.29 -2.52 13.97
N SER A 348 -0.98 -1.35 14.54
CA SER A 348 0.19 -0.55 14.10
C SER A 348 1.51 -1.26 14.37
N LEU A 349 1.62 -2.03 15.46
CA LEU A 349 2.81 -2.85 15.75
C LEU A 349 3.13 -3.80 14.60
N GLY A 350 2.12 -4.50 14.08
CA GLY A 350 2.31 -5.45 12.99
C GLY A 350 2.80 -4.77 11.71
N VAL A 351 2.20 -3.62 11.38
CA VAL A 351 2.61 -2.81 10.21
C VAL A 351 4.05 -2.32 10.38
N ARG A 352 4.42 -1.82 11.56
CA ARG A 352 5.78 -1.36 11.87
C ARG A 352 6.80 -2.49 11.68
N ILE A 353 6.57 -3.64 12.32
CA ILE A 353 7.45 -4.83 12.20
C ILE A 353 7.62 -5.24 10.73
N HIS A 354 6.55 -5.22 9.94
CA HIS A 354 6.61 -5.57 8.52
C HIS A 354 7.47 -4.57 7.72
N MET A 355 7.25 -3.27 7.95
CA MET A 355 7.97 -2.21 7.26
C MET A 355 9.47 -2.19 7.62
N GLU A 356 9.82 -2.31 8.90
CA GLU A 356 11.20 -2.44 9.37
C GLU A 356 11.89 -3.67 8.78
N HIS A 357 11.17 -4.80 8.66
CA HIS A 357 11.69 -5.99 8.00
C HIS A 357 12.01 -5.73 6.52
N ILE A 358 11.12 -5.05 5.79
CA ILE A 358 11.36 -4.70 4.38
C ILE A 358 12.58 -3.78 4.25
N GLN A 359 12.71 -2.75 5.08
CA GLN A 359 13.88 -1.88 5.09
C GLN A 359 15.17 -2.65 5.34
N LYS A 360 15.18 -3.53 6.35
CA LYS A 360 16.35 -4.38 6.67
C LYS A 360 16.79 -5.21 5.47
N ILE A 361 15.83 -5.84 4.78
CA ILE A 361 16.14 -6.66 3.59
C ILE A 361 16.56 -5.80 2.41
N LEU A 362 15.97 -4.61 2.22
CA LEU A 362 16.38 -3.65 1.18
C LEU A 362 17.82 -3.21 1.40
N LYS A 363 18.17 -2.79 2.62
CA LYS A 363 19.53 -2.38 2.98
C LYS A 363 20.54 -3.51 2.72
N LYS A 364 20.20 -4.74 3.09
CA LYS A 364 20.99 -5.93 2.75
C LYS A 364 21.13 -6.10 1.23
N ALA A 365 20.05 -5.96 0.47
CA ALA A 365 20.07 -6.11 -0.97
C ALA A 365 20.98 -5.07 -1.63
N MET A 366 20.85 -3.79 -1.25
CA MET A 366 21.71 -2.69 -1.71
C MET A 366 23.19 -2.97 -1.44
N PHE A 367 23.51 -3.41 -0.21
CA PHE A 367 24.86 -3.80 0.17
C PHE A 367 25.43 -4.88 -0.76
N MET A 368 24.66 -5.94 -0.99
CA MET A 368 25.08 -7.07 -1.84
C MET A 368 25.12 -6.75 -3.35
N THR A 369 24.55 -5.62 -3.77
CA THR A 369 24.65 -5.11 -5.14
C THR A 369 25.64 -3.94 -5.28
N GLY A 370 26.35 -3.59 -4.21
CA GLY A 370 27.33 -2.49 -4.21
C GLY A 370 26.71 -1.10 -4.34
N VAL A 371 25.42 -0.95 -4.00
CA VAL A 371 24.71 0.33 -4.01
C VAL A 371 24.81 0.96 -2.63
N THR A 372 25.23 2.22 -2.57
CA THR A 372 25.43 2.96 -1.32
C THR A 372 24.27 3.88 -0.99
N THR A 373 23.59 4.47 -1.98
CA THR A 373 22.42 5.34 -1.76
C THR A 373 21.26 4.94 -2.66
N VAL A 374 20.03 5.26 -2.24
CA VAL A 374 18.83 4.97 -3.05
C VAL A 374 18.86 5.65 -4.41
N SER A 375 19.43 6.86 -4.50
CA SER A 375 19.57 7.60 -5.76
C SER A 375 20.49 6.93 -6.76
N ASP A 376 21.39 6.06 -6.32
CA ASP A 376 22.32 5.34 -7.20
C ASP A 376 21.74 4.02 -7.73
N ILE A 377 20.49 3.68 -7.37
CA ILE A 377 19.82 2.48 -7.87
C ILE A 377 19.38 2.70 -9.31
N ASP A 378 19.90 1.87 -10.22
CA ASP A 378 19.48 1.83 -11.62
C ASP A 378 19.52 0.40 -12.19
N SER A 379 19.12 0.27 -13.46
CA SER A 379 19.04 -1.02 -14.16
C SER A 379 20.38 -1.76 -14.29
N SER A 380 21.52 -1.12 -14.03
CA SER A 380 22.84 -1.76 -14.12
C SER A 380 23.01 -2.89 -13.10
N ILE A 381 22.26 -2.88 -12.00
CA ILE A 381 22.27 -3.93 -10.98
C ILE A 381 21.40 -5.14 -11.34
N LEU A 382 20.68 -5.11 -12.47
CA LEU A 382 19.85 -6.21 -12.97
C LEU A 382 20.59 -7.02 -14.04
N CYS A 383 20.37 -8.34 -14.10
CA CYS A 383 20.89 -9.26 -15.12
C CYS A 383 19.86 -10.29 -15.57
#